data_AF-R0GC46-F1
#
_entry.id   AF-R0GC46-F1
#
_cell.length_a   1.000
_cell.length_b   1.000
_cell.length_c   1.000
_cell.angle_alpha   90.00
_cell.angle_beta   90.00
_cell.angle_gamma   90.00
#
_symmetry.space_group_name_H-M   'P 1'
#
loop_
_entity.id
_entity.type
_entity.pdbx_description
1 polymer ?
#
loop_
_entity_poly.entity_id
_entity_poly.type
_entity_poly.pdbx_seq_one_letter_code
_entity_poly.pdbx_strand_id
1 'polypeptide(L)'
;MKIELVFIPSPGVGHIRATTALAKLLVDSDDRLSVTLIIIPSHFSNDASSSVYTKSEDRLHYCLLPTVDQDQNQSHVAYIE
;
A
#
# COMPACT_ATOMS: atom_id res chain seq x y z
N MET A 1 -20.19 -16.91 -0.13
CA MET A 1 -19.61 -15.99 0.86
C MET A 1 -18.42 -15.28 0.21
N LYS A 2 -18.42 -13.94 0.20
CA LYS A 2 -17.28 -13.13 -0.22
C LYS A 2 -16.34 -12.90 0.97
N ILE A 3 -15.03 -12.86 0.71
CA ILE A 3 -13.98 -12.66 1.70
C ILE A 3 -13.18 -11.42 1.29
N GLU A 4 -12.95 -10.52 2.23
CA GLU A 4 -12.14 -9.33 2.01
C GLU A 4 -10.79 -9.48 2.72
N LEU A 5 -9.71 -9.28 1.98
CA LEU A 5 -8.34 -9.29 2.48
C LEU A 5 -7.81 -7.86 2.51
N VAL A 6 -7.25 -7.45 3.65
CA VAL A 6 -6.61 -6.14 3.79
C VAL A 6 -5.11 -6.33 3.91
N PHE A 7 -4.36 -5.77 2.95
CA PHE A 7 -2.90 -5.76 2.98
C PHE A 7 -2.37 -4.40 3.42
N ILE A 8 -1.43 -4.43 4.36
CA ILE A 8 -0.71 -3.26 4.87
C ILE A 8 0.79 -3.48 4.60
N PRO A 9 1.25 -3.27 3.36
CA PRO A 9 2.68 -3.35 3.06
C PRO A 9 3.45 -2.25 3.79
N SER A 10 4.72 -2.51 4.10
CA SER A 10 5.65 -1.45 4.49
C SER A 10 5.78 -0.40 3.37
N PRO A 11 6.00 0.88 3.71
CA PRO A 11 6.21 1.93 2.71
C PRO A 11 7.34 1.59 1.73
N GLY A 12 7.22 2.11 0.50
CA GLY A 12 8.24 2.00 -0.54
C GLY A 12 7.78 1.25 -1.79
N VAL A 13 8.27 1.70 -2.96
CA VAL A 13 7.80 1.23 -4.27
C VAL A 13 7.97 -0.28 -4.48
N GLY A 14 9.06 -0.87 -3.98
CA GLY A 14 9.32 -2.31 -4.11
C GLY A 14 8.29 -3.15 -3.36
N HIS A 15 8.00 -2.78 -2.11
CA HIS A 15 7.00 -3.44 -1.28
C HIS A 15 5.60 -3.32 -1.88
N ILE A 16 5.21 -2.12 -2.31
CA ILE A 16 3.88 -1.87 -2.90
C ILE A 16 3.69 -2.68 -4.19
N ARG A 17 4.70 -2.72 -5.07
CA ARG A 17 4.63 -3.50 -6.32
C ARG A 17 4.53 -5.00 -6.05
N ALA A 18 5.32 -5.54 -5.12
CA ALA A 18 5.28 -6.95 -4.77
C ALA A 18 3.92 -7.36 -4.21
N THR A 19 3.39 -6.59 -3.26
CA THR A 19 2.08 -6.86 -2.66
C THR A 19 0.95 -6.69 -3.67
N THR A 20 1.04 -5.72 -4.58
CA THR A 20 0.07 -5.56 -5.68
C THR A 20 0.07 -6.77 -6.60
N ALA A 21 1.23 -7.31 -6.97
CA ALA A 21 1.31 -8.50 -7.81
C ALA A 21 0.69 -9.73 -7.13
N LEU A 22 0.94 -9.90 -5.83
CA LEU A 22 0.29 -10.94 -5.03
C LEU A 22 -1.22 -10.76 -4.95
N ALA A 23 -1.69 -9.53 -4.72
CA ALA A 23 -3.11 -9.21 -4.66
C ALA A 23 -3.84 -9.55 -5.97
N LYS A 24 -3.23 -9.20 -7.11
CA LYS A 24 -3.74 -9.56 -8.45
C LYS A 24 -3.87 -11.07 -8.62
N LEU A 25 -2.81 -11.81 -8.28
CA LEU A 25 -2.85 -13.28 -8.35
C LEU A 25 -3.99 -13.87 -7.50
N LEU A 26 -4.25 -13.33 -6.31
CA LEU A 26 -5.31 -13.81 -5.43
C LEU A 26 -6.70 -13.55 -5.98
N VAL A 27 -6.99 -12.31 -6.43
CA VAL A 27 -8.31 -11.98 -6.99
C VAL A 27 -8.58 -12.69 -8.32
N ASP A 28 -7.52 -12.97 -9.10
CA ASP A 28 -7.63 -13.74 -10.35
C ASP A 28 -7.84 -15.24 -10.09
N SER A 29 -7.40 -15.75 -8.93
CA SER A 29 -7.46 -17.18 -8.61
C SER A 29 -8.77 -17.61 -7.94
N ASP A 30 -9.41 -16.75 -7.15
CA ASP A 30 -10.66 -17.07 -6.47
C ASP A 30 -11.64 -15.90 -6.53
N ASP A 31 -12.78 -16.14 -7.18
CA ASP A 31 -13.75 -15.09 -7.44
C ASP A 31 -14.44 -14.52 -6.20
N ARG A 32 -14.28 -15.20 -5.06
CA ARG A 32 -14.84 -14.80 -3.78
C ARG A 32 -13.94 -13.83 -3.04
N LEU A 33 -12.69 -13.65 -3.48
CA LEU A 33 -11.73 -12.75 -2.86
C LEU A 33 -11.88 -11.33 -3.41
N SER A 34 -11.89 -10.37 -2.50
CA SER A 34 -11.60 -8.97 -2.77
C SER A 34 -10.40 -8.56 -1.93
N VAL A 35 -9.55 -7.68 -2.46
CA VAL A 35 -8.32 -7.23 -1.79
C VAL A 35 -8.31 -5.71 -1.71
N THR A 36 -8.04 -5.19 -0.52
CA THR A 36 -7.79 -3.77 -0.27
C THR A 36 -6.34 -3.57 0.15
N LEU A 37 -5.59 -2.77 -0.61
CA LEU A 37 -4.22 -2.35 -0.27
C LEU A 37 -4.26 -1.00 0.44
N ILE A 38 -3.79 -0.96 1.69
CA ILE A 38 -3.54 0.30 2.40
C ILE A 38 -2.15 0.80 2.02
N ILE A 39 -2.07 1.96 1.39
CA ILE A 39 -0.80 2.56 0.99
C ILE A 39 -0.43 3.67 1.96
N ILE A 40 0.66 3.43 2.67
CA ILE A 40 1.28 4.37 3.59
C ILE A 40 2.28 5.21 2.79
N PRO A 41 2.11 6.55 2.73
CA PRO A 41 3.07 7.44 2.07
C PRO A 41 4.48 7.23 2.63
N SER A 42 5.49 7.20 1.75
CA SER A 42 6.89 7.11 2.18
C SER A 42 7.53 8.48 2.20
N HIS A 43 8.16 8.84 3.32
CA HIS A 43 8.96 10.06 3.45
C HIS A 43 10.30 10.01 2.69
N PHE A 44 10.71 8.82 2.23
CA PHE A 44 12.00 8.59 1.58
C PHE A 44 11.94 8.69 0.05
N SER A 45 10.74 8.79 -0.52
CA SER A 45 10.55 8.88 -1.97
C SER A 45 9.64 10.06 -2.28
N ASN A 46 10.24 11.17 -2.72
CA ASN A 46 9.54 12.35 -3.24
C ASN A 46 8.74 12.03 -4.54
N ASP A 47 9.10 10.93 -5.21
CA ASP A 47 8.66 10.61 -6.55
C ASP A 47 7.92 9.27 -6.59
N ALA A 48 6.67 9.21 -6.12
CA ALA A 48 5.81 8.05 -6.41
C ALA A 48 4.31 8.34 -6.32
N SER A 49 3.89 9.59 -6.16
CA SER A 49 2.58 9.98 -5.64
C SER A 49 1.41 9.93 -6.64
N SER A 50 1.57 9.45 -7.88
CA SER A 50 0.36 9.29 -8.73
C SER A 50 0.33 8.11 -9.71
N SER A 51 1.46 7.55 -10.16
CA SER A 51 1.44 6.51 -11.20
C SER A 51 1.47 5.06 -10.69
N VAL A 52 1.90 4.82 -9.44
CA VAL A 52 1.91 3.47 -8.83
C VAL A 52 0.51 3.04 -8.39
N TYR A 53 -0.36 4.00 -8.11
CA TYR A 53 -1.76 3.79 -7.75
C TYR A 53 -2.56 3.56 -9.02
N THR A 54 -2.49 2.36 -9.57
CA THR A 54 -3.42 1.97 -10.64
C THR A 54 -4.84 2.18 -10.11
N LYS A 55 -5.70 2.79 -10.94
CA LYS A 55 -7.13 2.96 -10.62
C LYS A 55 -7.67 1.65 -10.06
N SER A 56 -8.47 1.73 -9.00
CA SER A 56 -9.11 0.53 -8.43
C SER A 56 -9.80 -0.26 -9.54
N GLU A 57 -9.42 -1.53 -9.68
CA GLU A 57 -9.89 -2.44 -10.70
C GLU A 57 -10.76 -3.49 -10.01
N ASP A 58 -12.06 -3.47 -10.27
CA ASP A 58 -13.04 -4.46 -9.81
C ASP A 58 -12.91 -4.85 -8.32
N ARG A 59 -12.18 -5.94 -8.04
CA ARG A 59 -11.98 -6.54 -6.70
C ARG A 59 -10.63 -6.20 -6.05
N LEU A 60 -9.88 -5.29 -6.66
CA LEU A 60 -8.63 -4.75 -6.13
C LEU A 60 -8.80 -3.25 -5.84
N HIS A 61 -8.79 -2.92 -4.56
CA HIS A 61 -8.96 -1.56 -4.05
C HIS A 61 -7.67 -1.02 -3.47
N TYR A 62 -7.48 0.28 -3.62
CA TYR A 62 -6.35 1.02 -3.07
C TYR A 62 -6.87 2.10 -2.13
N CYS A 63 -6.37 2.13 -0.90
CA CYS A 63 -6.67 3.14 0.11
C CYS A 63 -5.39 3.89 0.45
N LEU A 64 -5.25 5.12 -0.05
CA LEU A 64 -4.12 5.98 0.26
C LEU A 64 -4.35 6.65 1.62
N LEU A 65 -3.43 6.45 2.57
CA LEU A 65 -3.48 7.17 3.84
C LEU A 65 -3.07 8.63 3.64
N PRO A 66 -3.67 9.56 4.40
CA PRO A 66 -3.24 10.96 4.39
C PRO A 66 -1.78 11.04 4.81
N THR A 67 -1.01 11.89 4.12
CA THR A 67 0.34 12.24 4.59
C THR A 67 0.18 13.17 5.78
N VAL A 68 0.72 12.80 6.94
CA VAL A 68 0.86 13.75 8.04
C VAL A 68 2.02 14.66 7.68
N ASP A 69 1.76 15.95 7.58
CA ASP A 69 2.78 16.98 7.46
C ASP A 69 3.49 17.08 8.81
N GLN A 70 4.32 16.09 9.13
CA GLN A 70 5.24 16.17 10.25
C GLN A 70 6.39 17.05 9.78
N ASP A 71 6.46 18.27 10.35
CA ASP A 71 7.62 19.15 10.26
C ASP A 71 8.90 18.32 10.23
N GLN A 72 9.78 18.61 9.27
CA GLN A 72 11.03 17.86 8.98
C GLN A 72 12.05 17.82 10.13
N ASN A 73 11.64 18.17 11.35
CA ASN A 73 12.47 18.24 12.54
C ASN A 73 12.31 17.02 13.46
N GLN A 74 11.58 15.97 13.06
CA GLN A 74 11.50 14.76 13.86
C GLN A 74 12.73 13.89 13.62
N SER A 75 13.79 14.24 14.34
CA SER A 75 14.99 13.47 14.58
C SER A 75 14.67 11.97 14.64
N HIS A 76 15.31 11.23 13.74
CA HIS A 76 15.29 9.78 13.67
C HIS A 76 15.94 9.21 14.95
N VAL A 77 15.16 9.11 16.03
CA VAL A 77 15.60 8.41 17.24
C VAL A 77 15.49 6.93 16.94
N ALA A 78 16.60 6.34 16.50
CA ALA A 78 16.77 4.90 16.50
C ALA A 78 16.72 4.43 17.96
N TYR A 79 15.61 3.81 18.37
CA TYR A 79 15.58 3.09 19.63
C TYR A 79 16.22 1.72 19.39
N ILE A 80 17.52 1.66 19.64
CA ILE A 80 18.25 0.41 19.85
C ILE A 80 19.09 0.60 21.11
N GLU A 81 18.51 0.21 22.25
CA GLU A 81 19.18 -0.56 23.31
C GLU A 81 18.18 -1.60 23.85
#